data_AF-A0A8S3ZA39-F1
#
_entry.id   AF-A0A8S3ZA39-F1
#
_cell.length_a   1.000
_cell.length_b   1.000
_cell.length_c   1.000
_cell.angle_alpha   90.00
_cell.angle_beta   90.00
_cell.angle_gamma   90.00
#
_symmetry.space_group_name_H-M   'P 1'
#
loop_
_entity.id
_entity.type
_entity.pdbx_description
1 polymer ?
#
loop_
_entity_poly.entity_id
_entity_poly.type
_entity_poly.pdbx_seq_one_letter_code
_entity_poly.pdbx_strand_id
1 'polypeptide(L)'
;KVQNQALRVITGGMKSTPILEMEKAGKTQALRGRRDTKLQIKAEKFLSMPDHPMENRFKNLALGRLKRSSFIHQAKRICRRILPTFQKLAAHLKVFRNKPHGEKKFKLTVQIQTNVKGIFDK
;
A
#
# COMPACT_ATOMS: atom_id res chain seq x y z
N LYS A 1 -7.16 -32.82 34.66
CA LYS A 1 -7.91 -32.26 33.50
C LYS A 1 -6.94 -31.55 32.57
N VAL A 2 -6.55 -32.24 31.49
CA VAL A 2 -5.60 -31.78 30.48
C VAL A 2 -6.39 -31.12 29.35
N GLN A 3 -7.06 -30.01 29.64
CA GLN A 3 -7.71 -29.24 28.60
C GLN A 3 -6.66 -28.32 27.97
N ASN A 4 -6.58 -28.33 26.64
CA ASN A 4 -5.70 -27.48 25.82
C ASN A 4 -4.19 -27.78 25.89
N GLN A 5 -3.75 -28.97 26.31
CA GLN A 5 -2.31 -29.32 26.27
C GLN A 5 -1.79 -29.40 24.84
N ALA A 6 -2.54 -30.03 23.92
CA ALA A 6 -2.21 -30.04 22.50
C ALA A 6 -2.07 -28.63 21.93
N LEU A 7 -3.02 -27.74 22.24
CA LEU A 7 -2.95 -26.34 21.82
C LEU A 7 -1.72 -25.63 22.38
N ARG A 8 -1.33 -25.90 23.64
CA ARG A 8 -0.14 -25.33 24.28
C ARG A 8 1.16 -25.83 23.64
N VAL A 9 1.23 -27.11 23.30
CA VAL A 9 2.39 -27.72 22.62
C VAL A 9 2.50 -27.18 21.20
N ILE A 10 1.40 -27.10 20.46
CA ILE A 10 1.37 -26.52 19.11
C ILE A 10 1.78 -25.04 19.16
N THR A 11 1.19 -24.25 20.06
CA THR A 11 1.52 -22.83 20.20
C THR A 11 2.95 -22.62 20.70
N GLY A 12 3.44 -23.49 21.58
CA GLY A 12 4.83 -23.52 22.05
C GLY A 12 5.79 -23.81 20.91
N GLY A 13 5.50 -24.85 20.11
CA GLY A 13 6.21 -25.21 18.89
C GLY A 13 6.26 -24.07 17.87
N MET A 14 5.11 -23.41 17.64
CA MET A 14 5.00 -22.24 16.77
C MET A 14 5.76 -21.01 17.31
N LYS A 15 5.84 -20.85 18.64
CA LYS A 15 6.65 -19.81 19.28
C LYS A 15 8.14 -20.11 19.19
N SER A 16 8.53 -21.39 19.28
CA SER A 16 9.92 -21.83 19.20
C SER A 16 10.46 -21.88 17.78
N THR A 17 9.60 -22.06 16.76
CA THR A 17 10.00 -21.88 15.36
C THR A 17 10.33 -20.42 15.12
N PRO A 18 11.60 -20.07 14.83
CA PRO A 18 11.97 -18.68 14.60
C PRO A 18 11.25 -18.19 13.34
N ILE A 19 10.59 -17.03 13.45
CA ILE A 19 9.91 -16.37 12.32
C ILE A 19 10.83 -16.28 11.08
N LEU A 20 12.13 -16.05 11.31
CA LEU A 20 13.14 -15.98 10.25
C LEU A 20 13.25 -17.28 9.45
N GLU A 21 13.18 -18.45 10.11
CA GLU A 21 13.27 -19.75 9.43
C GLU A 21 11.99 -20.04 8.62
N MET A 22 10.83 -19.63 9.12
CA MET A 22 9.59 -19.69 8.35
C MET A 22 9.60 -18.76 7.13
N GLU A 23 10.15 -17.56 7.27
CA GLU A 23 10.33 -16.61 6.16
C GLU A 23 11.23 -17.20 5.06
N LYS A 24 12.36 -17.81 5.46
CA LYS A 24 13.28 -18.50 4.56
C LYS A 24 12.62 -19.70 3.86
N ALA A 25 12.00 -20.60 4.63
CA ALA A 25 11.37 -21.80 4.10
C ALA A 25 10.22 -21.47 3.15
N GLY A 26 9.40 -20.49 3.51
CA GLY A 26 8.28 -20.02 2.68
C GLY A 26 8.70 -19.12 1.51
N LYS A 27 9.98 -18.77 1.39
CA LYS A 27 10.50 -17.75 0.44
C LYS A 27 9.64 -16.46 0.46
N THR A 28 9.15 -16.10 1.65
CA THR A 28 8.27 -14.94 1.82
C THR A 28 9.08 -13.73 2.28
N GLN A 29 8.62 -12.53 1.89
CA GLN A 29 9.25 -11.31 2.36
C GLN A 29 9.18 -11.22 3.89
N ALA A 30 10.31 -10.84 4.50
CA ALA A 30 10.41 -10.66 5.94
C ALA A 30 9.27 -9.80 6.50
N LEU A 31 8.66 -10.26 7.58
CA LEU A 31 7.50 -9.65 8.24
C LEU A 31 7.75 -8.19 8.59
N ARG A 32 8.97 -7.86 9.02
CA ARG A 32 9.39 -6.49 9.30
C ARG A 32 9.31 -5.61 8.05
N GLY A 33 9.84 -6.09 6.91
CA GLY A 33 9.74 -5.41 5.63
C GLY A 33 8.30 -5.16 5.22
N ARG A 34 7.43 -6.17 5.32
CA ARG A 34 6.00 -6.02 4.99
C ARG A 34 5.28 -4.99 5.86
N ARG A 35 5.57 -4.97 7.17
CA ARG A 35 5.02 -3.96 8.10
C ARG A 35 5.46 -2.56 7.71
N ASP A 36 6.72 -2.41 7.34
CA ASP A 36 7.29 -1.13 6.95
C ASP A 36 6.69 -0.64 5.61
N THR A 37 6.55 -1.51 4.61
CA THR A 37 5.88 -1.19 3.33
C THR A 37 4.41 -0.83 3.53
N LYS A 38 3.68 -1.60 4.36
CA LYS A 38 2.28 -1.30 4.67
C LYS A 38 2.12 0.05 5.35
N LEU A 39 3.08 0.44 6.19
CA LEU A 39 3.06 1.75 6.83
C LEU A 39 3.31 2.87 5.82
N GLN A 40 4.26 2.68 4.90
CA GLN A 40 4.55 3.67 3.85
C GLN A 40 3.32 3.94 2.98
N ILE A 41 2.68 2.88 2.48
CA ILE A 41 1.48 3.00 1.65
C ILE A 41 0.40 3.78 2.40
N LYS A 42 0.23 3.53 3.71
CA LYS A 42 -0.73 4.27 4.52
C LYS A 42 -0.33 5.73 4.73
N ALA A 43 0.96 6.02 4.88
CA ALA A 43 1.47 7.37 5.04
C ALA A 43 1.30 8.18 3.76
N GLU A 44 1.62 7.58 2.61
CA GLU A 44 1.42 8.21 1.31
C GLU A 44 -0.06 8.48 1.04
N LYS A 45 -0.95 7.50 1.29
CA LYS A 45 -2.40 7.69 1.18
C LYS A 45 -2.92 8.82 2.09
N PHE A 46 -2.36 8.95 3.28
CA PHE A 46 -2.70 10.04 4.19
C PHE A 46 -2.24 11.40 3.64
N LEU A 47 -1.04 11.47 3.06
CA LEU A 47 -0.48 12.72 2.52
C LEU A 47 -1.11 13.14 1.19
N SER A 48 -1.56 12.19 0.37
CA SER A 48 -2.14 12.45 -0.94
C SER A 48 -3.63 12.86 -0.89
N MET A 49 -4.31 12.61 0.23
CA MET A 49 -5.73 12.92 0.40
C MET A 49 -5.91 14.11 1.34
N PRO A 50 -6.46 15.25 0.86
CA PRO A 50 -6.64 16.45 1.68
C PRO A 50 -7.71 16.30 2.77
N ASP A 51 -8.71 15.44 2.59
CA ASP A 51 -9.70 15.07 3.62
C ASP A 51 -9.62 13.57 3.88
N HIS A 52 -8.67 13.16 4.73
CA HIS A 52 -8.46 11.75 5.04
C HIS A 52 -9.12 11.39 6.38
N PRO A 53 -9.89 10.29 6.49
CA PRO A 53 -10.61 9.92 7.72
C PRO A 53 -9.71 9.63 8.94
N MET A 54 -8.40 9.45 8.73
CA MET A 54 -7.45 9.38 9.85
C MET A 54 -7.20 10.73 10.53
N GLU A 55 -7.49 11.85 9.90
CA GLU A 55 -7.32 13.18 10.49
C GLU A 55 -8.15 13.32 11.78
N ASN A 56 -9.40 12.86 11.76
CA ASN A 56 -10.26 12.82 12.94
C ASN A 56 -9.75 11.85 14.02
N ARG A 57 -9.11 10.73 13.61
CA ARG A 57 -8.44 9.82 14.55
C ARG A 57 -7.21 10.45 15.21
N PHE A 58 -6.55 11.42 14.57
CA PHE A 58 -5.44 12.16 15.17
C PHE A 58 -5.92 13.21 16.17
N LYS A 59 -7.04 13.90 15.90
CA LYS A 59 -7.64 14.89 16.80
C LYS A 59 -8.01 14.30 18.17
N ASN A 60 -8.45 13.05 18.20
CA ASN A 60 -8.92 12.36 19.41
C ASN A 60 -7.83 11.57 20.18
N LEU A 61 -6.53 11.77 19.89
CA LEU A 61 -5.45 11.02 20.55
C LEU A 61 -5.28 11.33 22.05
N ALA A 62 -5.82 12.45 22.52
CA ALA A 62 -5.70 12.92 23.90
C ALA A 62 -6.61 12.17 24.90
N LEU A 63 -7.63 11.43 24.44
CA LEU A 63 -8.68 10.89 25.32
C LEU A 63 -8.36 9.52 25.95
N GLY A 64 -7.14 9.35 26.48
CA GLY A 64 -6.93 8.37 27.57
C GLY A 64 -6.01 7.17 27.30
N ARG A 65 -5.25 7.12 26.19
CA ARG A 65 -4.18 6.11 26.06
C ARG A 65 -2.99 6.59 25.24
N LEU A 66 -1.94 7.01 25.94
CA LEU A 66 -0.63 7.30 25.35
C LEU A 66 -0.07 6.03 24.67
N LYS A 67 -0.08 5.99 23.33
CA LYS A 67 0.55 4.90 22.59
C LYS A 67 2.07 5.11 22.57
N ARG A 68 2.83 4.11 23.02
CA ARG A 68 4.33 4.10 23.00
C ARG A 68 4.95 4.37 21.61
N SER A 69 4.16 4.27 20.54
CA SER A 69 4.50 4.84 19.24
C SER A 69 3.22 5.19 18.47
N SER A 70 3.15 6.42 17.95
CA SER A 70 2.04 6.82 17.07
C SER A 70 2.36 6.50 15.61
N PHE A 71 1.32 6.40 14.78
CA PHE A 71 1.45 6.21 13.33
C PHE A 71 2.41 7.24 12.72
N ILE A 72 2.31 8.51 13.12
CA ILE A 72 3.18 9.59 12.64
C ILE A 72 4.65 9.34 13.00
N HIS A 73 4.94 8.90 14.24
CA HIS A 73 6.31 8.60 14.65
C HIS A 73 6.90 7.47 13.83
N GLN A 74 6.12 6.40 13.62
CA GLN A 74 6.57 5.27 12.81
C GLN A 74 6.73 5.68 11.34
N ALA A 75 5.78 6.43 10.77
CA ALA A 75 5.82 6.90 9.39
C ALA A 75 7.03 7.81 9.16
N LYS A 76 7.25 8.82 10.02
CA LYS A 76 8.43 9.69 9.99
C LYS A 76 9.73 8.89 10.09
N ARG A 77 9.81 7.91 10.98
CA ARG A 77 10.99 7.05 11.13
C ARG A 77 11.29 6.27 9.86
N ILE A 78 10.28 5.70 9.22
CA ILE A 78 10.44 4.93 7.99
C ILE A 78 10.78 5.85 6.81
N CYS A 79 10.07 6.98 6.67
CA CYS A 79 10.39 7.99 5.66
C CYS A 79 11.84 8.47 5.77
N ARG A 80 12.36 8.76 6.98
CA ARG A 80 13.77 9.17 7.15
C ARG A 80 14.78 8.13 6.68
N ARG A 81 14.50 6.84 6.86
CA ARG A 81 15.39 5.76 6.36
C ARG A 81 15.37 5.65 4.83
N ILE A 82 14.27 6.04 4.21
CA ILE A 82 13.97 5.77 2.80
C ILE A 82 14.17 7.01 1.91
N LEU A 83 14.04 8.22 2.48
CA LEU A 83 14.25 9.50 1.81
C LEU A 83 15.59 9.59 1.06
N PRO A 84 16.75 9.20 1.65
CA PRO A 84 18.01 9.20 0.91
C PRO A 84 18.02 8.21 -0.25
N THR A 85 17.29 7.10 -0.15
CA THR A 85 17.14 6.11 -1.22
C THR A 85 16.25 6.66 -2.34
N PHE A 86 15.13 7.30 -2.00
CA PHE A 86 14.24 7.95 -2.95
C PHE A 86 14.91 9.14 -3.65
N GLN A 87 15.72 9.94 -2.98
CA GLN A 87 16.40 11.08 -3.59
C GLN A 87 17.41 10.63 -4.66
N LYS A 88 18.12 9.51 -4.41
CA LYS A 88 19.00 8.86 -5.40
C LYS A 88 18.21 8.29 -6.58
N LEU A 89 17.09 7.62 -6.31
CA LEU A 89 16.25 7.01 -7.35
C LEU A 89 15.49 8.06 -8.18
N ALA A 90 15.05 9.15 -7.55
CA ALA A 90 14.45 10.30 -8.22
C ALA A 90 15.47 11.05 -9.10
N ALA A 91 16.73 11.16 -8.68
CA ALA A 91 17.80 11.69 -9.54
C ALA A 91 17.99 10.81 -10.78
N HIS A 92 17.90 9.49 -10.64
CA HIS A 92 17.98 8.54 -11.76
C HIS A 92 16.74 8.60 -12.68
N LEU A 93 15.54 8.80 -12.12
CA LEU A 93 14.28 8.93 -12.88
C LEU A 93 14.11 10.30 -13.57
N LYS A 94 14.76 11.36 -13.07
CA LYS A 94 14.81 12.67 -13.75
C LYS A 94 15.45 12.58 -15.14
N VAL A 95 16.25 11.56 -15.41
CA VAL A 95 16.80 11.28 -16.75
C VAL A 95 15.71 10.85 -17.75
N PHE A 96 14.59 10.28 -17.27
CA PHE A 96 13.50 9.80 -18.13
C PHE A 96 12.30 10.76 -18.26
N ARG A 97 12.21 11.80 -17.42
CA ARG A 97 11.12 12.80 -17.48
C ARG A 97 11.47 13.95 -18.41
N ASN A 98 11.66 13.68 -19.70
CA ASN A 98 11.63 14.70 -20.75
C ASN A 98 11.11 14.09 -22.06
N LYS A 99 9.92 13.48 -22.03
CA LYS A 99 9.06 13.43 -23.21
C LYS A 99 7.65 13.80 -22.75
N PRO A 100 7.12 14.98 -23.12
CA PRO A 100 5.70 15.22 -22.92
C PRO A 100 4.95 14.15 -23.72
N HIS A 101 4.14 13.34 -23.06
CA HIS A 101 3.11 12.59 -23.76
C HIS A 101 2.12 13.62 -24.28
N GLY A 102 2.38 14.09 -25.50
CA GLY A 102 1.45 14.92 -26.23
C GLY A 102 0.12 14.19 -26.30
N GLU A 103 -0.89 14.76 -25.65
CA GLU A 103 -2.29 14.44 -25.89
C GLU A 103 -2.59 14.77 -27.36
N LYS A 104 -2.29 13.84 -28.27
CA LYS A 104 -2.88 13.90 -29.61
C LYS A 104 -4.36 13.57 -29.42
N LYS A 105 -5.18 14.60 -29.21
CA LYS A 105 -6.64 14.51 -29.29
C LYS A 105 -7.03 14.19 -30.73
N PHE A 106 -7.00 12.92 -31.09
CA PHE A 106 -7.64 12.46 -32.32
C PHE A 106 -9.14 12.54 -32.10
N LYS A 107 -9.79 13.58 -32.65
CA LYS A 107 -11.25 13.59 -32.81
C LYS A 107 -11.59 12.54 -33.87
N LEU A 108 -11.92 11.33 -33.45
CA LEU A 108 -12.48 10.32 -34.33
C LEU A 108 -13.97 10.64 -34.50
N THR A 109 -14.33 11.27 -35.61
CA THR A 109 -15.74 11.49 -35.95
C THR A 109 -16.29 10.21 -36.56
N VAL A 110 -16.88 9.35 -35.74
CA VAL A 110 -17.57 8.14 -36.21
C VAL A 110 -18.93 8.55 -36.76
N GLN A 111 -19.13 8.46 -38.07
CA GLN A 111 -20.45 8.55 -38.68
C GLN A 111 -21.04 7.13 -38.80
N ILE A 112 -22.02 6.83 -37.95
CA ILE A 112 -22.75 5.56 -38.00
C ILE A 112 -23.88 5.73 -39.01
N GLN A 113 -23.80 5.04 -40.15
CA GLN A 113 -24.92 4.94 -41.08
C GLN A 113 -25.87 3.85 -40.58
N THR A 114 -27.07 4.24 -40.13
CA THR A 114 -28.09 3.33 -39.60
C THR A 114 -29.14 2.95 -40.64
N ASN A 115 -28.77 2.86 -41.92
CA ASN A 115 -29.74 2.50 -42.96
C ASN A 115 -29.64 1.01 -43.32
N VAL A 116 -30.40 0.20 -42.59
CA VAL A 116 -30.67 -1.19 -42.97
C VAL A 116 -32.00 -1.16 -43.72
N LYS A 117 -31.99 -1.48 -45.02
CA LYS A 117 -33.23 -1.66 -45.79
C LYS A 117 -34.11 -2.69 -45.08
N GLY A 118 -35.32 -2.27 -44.77
CA GLY A 118 -36.24 -3.01 -43.92
C GLY A 118 -36.58 -4.39 -44.49
N ILE A 119 -36.54 -5.38 -43.61
CA ILE A 119 -37.24 -6.67 -43.78
C ILE A 119 -38.77 -6.48 -43.60
N PHE A 120 -39.25 -5.24 -43.36
CA PHE A 120 -40.66 -4.88 -43.17
C PHE A 120 -41.23 -3.93 -44.23
N ASP A 121 -40.63 -3.86 -45.42
CA ASP A 121 -41.32 -3.29 -46.58
C ASP A 121 -42.25 -4.39 -47.14
N LYS A 122 -43.51 -4.37 -46.67
CA LYS A 122 -44.61 -5.15 -47.24
C LYS A 122 -45.07 -4.57 -48.57
#